data_AF-A0A852ZZ13-F1
#
_entry.id   AF-A0A852ZZ13-F1
#
_cell.length_a   1.000
_cell.length_b   1.000
_cell.length_c   1.000
_cell.angle_alpha   90.00
_cell.angle_beta   90.00
_cell.angle_gamma   90.00
#
_symmetry.space_group_name_H-M   'P 1'
#
loop_
_entity.id
_entity.type
_entity.pdbx_description
1 polymer ?
#
loop_
_entity_poly.entity_id
_entity_poly.type
_entity_poly.pdbx_seq_one_letter_code
_entity_poly.pdbx_strand_id
1 'polypeptide(L)'
;MSLSSTNGASGGGDAPGLRWPAADLEAAGLPEPAVEQLARFNLPARVGSYHRAMDTPEPLGSYVRRVGIDFPADEIHGLWRLGGDSGSEICVTADGEVWSVFCEFPGEPRLVNSSADAWVRSLWALDEACRRLTADPSGPVAPGPGATEPGAPEPAGEVERLGRVLREIDPDAFEDEEGWWPLVVEDLGHLTAVRPAGAFAYTDAEGREARITGYAVPGAGHPERRIWAELARLGVRPEQVREVYTELAPCTLPGGYCLEWLQSSFPAAELSYSFPYGPDRAERERGVRELAAANASMTAPGQDGR
;
A
#
# COMPACT_ATOMS: atom_id res chain seq x y z
N MET A 1 22.22 -0.50 14.45
CA MET A 1 21.42 0.35 15.35
C MET A 1 19.97 0.04 15.04
N SER A 2 19.25 -0.56 16.00
CA SER A 2 17.88 -1.07 15.82
C SER A 2 16.90 0.10 15.70
N LEU A 3 16.33 0.30 14.52
CA LEU A 3 15.10 1.07 14.35
C LEU A 3 13.94 0.14 14.71
N SER A 4 13.52 0.18 15.98
CA SER A 4 12.26 -0.41 16.41
C SER A 4 11.11 0.39 15.81
N SER A 5 10.66 0.01 14.62
CA SER A 5 9.34 0.37 14.11
C SER A 5 8.31 -0.43 14.91
N THR A 6 7.67 0.20 15.87
CA THR A 6 6.53 -0.37 16.59
C THR A 6 5.37 -0.60 15.62
N ASN A 7 5.26 -1.84 15.15
CA ASN A 7 4.08 -2.35 14.45
C ASN A 7 2.92 -2.51 15.45
N GLY A 8 2.02 -1.54 15.47
CA GLY A 8 0.71 -1.68 16.11
C GLY A 8 -0.27 -2.35 15.14
N ALA A 9 -0.67 -3.58 15.47
CA ALA A 9 -1.79 -4.28 14.84
C ALA A 9 -3.12 -3.54 15.09
N SER A 10 -3.97 -3.61 14.07
CA SER A 10 -5.29 -3.00 13.90
C SER A 10 -6.31 -3.29 15.01
N GLY A 11 -7.00 -2.25 15.47
CA GLY A 11 -8.38 -2.33 15.93
C GLY A 11 -9.26 -1.56 14.95
N GLY A 12 -10.21 -2.23 14.32
CA GLY A 12 -11.23 -1.61 13.47
C GLY A 12 -12.14 -0.72 14.30
N GLY A 13 -11.96 0.59 14.17
CA GLY A 13 -12.86 1.65 14.60
C GLY A 13 -12.53 2.85 13.72
N ASP A 14 -13.56 3.54 13.21
CA ASP A 14 -13.40 4.75 12.37
C ASP A 14 -12.25 5.59 12.92
N ALA A 15 -11.12 5.64 12.20
CA ALA A 15 -10.03 6.50 12.61
C ALA A 15 -10.58 7.93 12.49
N PRO A 16 -10.71 8.69 13.60
CA PRO A 16 -11.17 10.06 13.50
C PRO A 16 -10.22 10.79 12.56
N GLY A 17 -10.78 11.57 11.63
CA GLY A 17 -9.96 12.37 10.73
C GLY A 17 -8.94 13.17 11.54
N LEU A 18 -7.66 13.01 11.22
CA LEU A 18 -6.59 13.81 11.79
C LEU A 18 -6.78 15.25 11.32
N ARG A 19 -6.55 16.21 12.22
CA ARG A 19 -6.62 17.63 11.89
C ARG A 19 -5.28 18.25 12.17
N TRP A 20 -4.73 18.95 11.18
CA TRP A 20 -3.58 19.82 11.37
C TRP A 20 -4.04 21.27 11.48
N PRO A 21 -4.02 21.88 12.68
CA PRO A 21 -4.28 23.30 12.82
C PRO A 21 -3.27 24.13 12.00
N ALA A 22 -3.73 25.23 11.40
CA ALA A 22 -2.87 26.12 10.63
C ALA A 22 -1.62 26.57 11.42
N ALA A 23 -1.79 26.90 12.71
CA ALA A 23 -0.69 27.29 13.59
C ALA A 23 0.40 26.21 13.73
N ASP A 24 0.02 24.93 13.72
CA ASP A 24 0.98 23.83 13.84
C ASP A 24 1.73 23.61 12.51
N LEU A 25 1.04 23.79 11.38
CA LEU A 25 1.65 23.75 10.04
C LEU A 25 2.63 24.92 9.82
N GLU A 26 2.24 26.11 10.25
CA GLU A 26 3.10 27.31 10.25
C GLU A 26 4.32 27.11 11.16
N ALA A 27 4.14 26.52 12.35
CA ALA A 27 5.23 26.21 13.26
C ALA A 27 6.19 25.13 12.69
N ALA A 28 5.67 24.21 11.88
CA ALA A 28 6.45 23.25 11.09
C ALA A 28 7.17 23.88 9.88
N GLY A 29 6.93 25.17 9.63
CA GLY A 29 7.57 25.95 8.57
C GLY A 29 6.98 25.72 7.19
N LEU A 30 5.74 25.20 7.09
CA LEU A 30 5.08 25.08 5.79
C LEU A 30 4.75 26.48 5.23
N PRO A 31 4.85 26.67 3.90
CA PRO A 31 4.49 27.92 3.27
C PRO A 31 2.97 28.13 3.22
N GLU A 32 2.55 29.40 3.17
CA GLU A 32 1.16 29.82 3.27
C GLU A 32 0.19 29.08 2.32
N PRO A 33 0.51 28.84 1.03
CA PRO A 33 -0.38 28.08 0.14
C PRO A 33 -0.66 26.66 0.63
N ALA A 34 0.37 25.94 1.09
CA ALA A 34 0.22 24.58 1.61
C ALA A 34 -0.55 24.57 2.95
N VAL A 35 -0.29 25.55 3.84
CA VAL A 35 -1.03 25.72 5.10
C VAL A 35 -2.52 25.94 4.82
N GLU A 36 -2.85 26.86 3.91
CA GLU A 36 -4.24 27.20 3.59
C GLU A 36 -5.00 25.99 3.06
N GLN A 37 -4.36 25.17 2.21
CA GLN A 37 -4.98 23.98 1.63
C GLN A 37 -5.16 22.85 2.66
N LEU A 38 -4.12 22.54 3.44
CA LEU A 38 -4.13 21.43 4.40
C LEU A 38 -5.01 21.69 5.62
N ALA A 39 -5.06 22.93 6.13
CA ALA A 39 -5.83 23.27 7.32
C ALA A 39 -7.36 23.27 7.11
N ARG A 40 -7.83 23.24 5.84
CA ARG A 40 -9.26 23.24 5.47
C ARG A 40 -9.98 21.94 5.80
N PHE A 41 -9.27 20.82 5.80
CA PHE A 41 -9.88 19.49 5.90
C PHE A 41 -9.31 18.69 7.05
N ASN A 42 -10.12 17.76 7.55
CA ASN A 42 -9.56 16.63 8.28
C ASN A 42 -9.05 15.63 7.25
N LEU A 43 -7.90 15.03 7.49
CA LEU A 43 -7.34 13.98 6.65
C LEU A 43 -7.54 12.60 7.30
N PRO A 44 -7.74 11.53 6.53
CA PRO A 44 -7.73 10.19 7.10
C PRO A 44 -6.34 9.85 7.62
N ALA A 45 -6.22 9.49 8.91
CA ALA A 45 -4.93 9.15 9.52
C ALA A 45 -4.26 7.93 8.86
N ARG A 46 -5.07 7.05 8.29
CA ARG A 46 -4.66 5.88 7.51
C ARG A 46 -5.69 5.59 6.44
N VAL A 47 -5.23 5.22 5.24
CA VAL A 47 -6.06 4.75 4.14
C VAL A 47 -5.48 3.44 3.63
N GLY A 48 -6.14 2.32 3.95
CA GLY A 48 -5.65 0.98 3.61
C GLY A 48 -4.16 0.79 3.93
N SER A 49 -3.40 0.33 2.94
CA SER A 49 -1.93 0.30 2.96
C SER A 49 -1.28 1.49 2.24
N TYR A 50 -2.06 2.27 1.49
CA TYR A 50 -1.60 3.34 0.58
C TYR A 50 -1.26 4.65 1.28
N HIS A 51 -1.77 4.91 2.48
CA HIS A 51 -1.41 6.13 3.20
C HIS A 51 -1.40 5.94 4.71
N ARG A 52 -0.38 6.54 5.35
CA ARG A 52 -0.32 6.82 6.79
C ARG A 52 0.13 8.26 6.97
N ALA A 53 -0.71 9.07 7.61
CA ALA A 53 -0.38 10.44 7.95
C ALA A 53 0.68 10.50 9.06
N MET A 54 1.48 11.57 9.07
CA MET A 54 2.31 11.91 10.24
C MET A 54 1.48 12.67 11.28
N ASP A 55 1.89 12.58 12.55
CA ASP A 55 1.25 13.38 13.60
C ASP A 55 1.46 14.88 13.38
N THR A 56 2.64 15.27 12.91
CA THR A 56 3.00 16.66 12.60
C THR A 56 3.89 16.69 11.37
N PRO A 57 3.53 17.45 10.31
CA PRO A 57 4.39 17.65 9.15
C PRO A 57 5.79 18.15 9.52
N GLU A 58 6.80 17.74 8.76
CA GLU A 58 8.18 18.18 8.97
C GLU A 58 8.94 18.35 7.64
N PRO A 59 9.95 19.22 7.55
CA PRO A 59 10.80 19.29 6.36
C PRO A 59 11.45 17.94 6.04
N LEU A 60 11.43 17.51 4.78
CA LEU A 60 12.02 16.24 4.35
C LEU A 60 13.51 16.15 4.72
N GLY A 61 14.24 17.26 4.56
CA GLY A 61 15.64 17.34 4.95
C GLY A 61 15.91 17.13 6.45
N SER A 62 14.93 17.38 7.32
CA SER A 62 15.04 17.05 8.76
C SER A 62 14.92 15.55 9.00
N TYR A 63 14.01 14.88 8.29
CA TYR A 63 13.88 13.44 8.32
C TYR A 63 15.15 12.74 7.83
N VAL A 64 15.60 13.04 6.60
CA VAL A 64 16.76 12.43 5.97
C VAL A 64 18.00 12.51 6.86
N ARG A 65 18.28 13.69 7.44
CA ARG A 65 19.38 13.88 8.40
C ARG A 65 19.21 13.06 9.68
N ARG A 66 17.98 12.96 10.19
CA ARG A 66 17.66 12.24 11.43
C ARG A 66 17.81 10.73 11.27
N VAL A 67 17.46 10.18 10.11
CA VAL A 67 17.61 8.75 9.83
C VAL A 67 18.97 8.39 9.22
N GLY A 68 19.76 9.38 8.81
CA GLY A 68 21.09 9.18 8.25
C GLY A 68 21.09 8.64 6.82
N ILE A 69 20.05 8.98 6.05
CA ILE A 69 19.96 8.67 4.63
C ILE A 69 20.83 9.66 3.85
N ASP A 70 21.59 9.16 2.88
CA ASP A 70 22.28 10.00 1.91
C ASP A 70 21.33 10.33 0.76
N PHE A 71 20.85 11.57 0.71
CA PHE A 71 19.90 12.05 -0.29
C PHE A 71 20.37 13.40 -0.85
N PRO A 72 20.24 13.66 -2.16
CA PRO A 72 20.69 14.91 -2.76
C PRO A 72 20.05 16.14 -2.10
N ALA A 73 20.91 17.07 -1.64
CA ALA A 73 20.45 18.21 -0.84
C ALA A 73 19.50 19.12 -1.63
N ASP A 74 19.74 19.31 -2.92
CA ASP A 74 18.91 20.06 -3.85
C ASP A 74 17.52 19.43 -4.04
N GLU A 75 17.41 18.11 -3.95
CA GLU A 75 16.13 17.39 -4.08
C GLU A 75 15.28 17.42 -2.81
N ILE A 76 15.85 17.62 -1.61
CA ILE A 76 15.08 17.76 -0.36
C ILE A 76 14.63 19.19 -0.03
N HIS A 77 15.20 20.20 -0.69
CA HIS A 77 14.88 21.60 -0.40
C HIS A 77 13.47 21.94 -0.93
N GLY A 78 12.63 22.51 -0.06
CA GLY A 78 11.26 22.90 -0.44
C GLY A 78 10.24 21.77 -0.37
N LEU A 79 10.57 20.64 0.26
CA LEU A 79 9.65 19.52 0.52
C LEU A 79 9.36 19.34 2.01
N TRP A 80 8.09 19.15 2.33
CA TRP A 80 7.61 18.80 3.67
C TRP A 80 6.88 17.46 3.66
N ARG A 81 7.30 16.55 4.53
CA ARG A 81 6.65 15.25 4.72
C ARG A 81 5.28 15.44 5.35
N LEU A 82 4.29 14.79 4.75
CA LEU A 82 2.91 14.71 5.22
C LEU A 82 2.57 13.30 5.74
N GLY A 83 3.28 12.28 5.26
CA GLY A 83 3.03 10.87 5.56
C GLY A 83 3.91 9.96 4.74
N GLY A 84 3.50 8.71 4.63
CA GLY A 84 4.12 7.73 3.73
C GLY A 84 3.11 6.70 3.23
N ASP A 85 3.52 5.93 2.22
CA ASP A 85 2.71 4.88 1.59
C ASP A 85 3.35 3.49 1.71
N SER A 86 4.11 3.27 2.79
CA SER A 86 4.83 2.02 3.10
C SER A 86 6.11 1.75 2.28
N GLY A 87 6.53 2.69 1.42
CA GLY A 87 7.84 2.64 0.77
C GLY A 87 8.38 4.00 0.33
N SER A 88 7.51 4.97 0.02
CA SER A 88 7.86 6.35 -0.25
C SER A 88 7.37 7.30 0.84
N GLU A 89 7.98 8.48 0.87
CA GLU A 89 7.55 9.64 1.65
C GLU A 89 6.57 10.47 0.83
N ILE A 90 5.37 10.71 1.38
CA ILE A 90 4.41 11.63 0.77
C ILE A 90 4.76 13.04 1.23
N CYS A 91 5.18 13.88 0.29
CA CYS A 91 5.69 15.22 0.53
C CYS A 91 4.86 16.28 -0.19
N VAL A 92 4.82 17.49 0.35
CA VAL A 92 4.24 18.67 -0.30
C VAL A 92 5.31 19.68 -0.65
N THR A 93 5.19 20.28 -1.83
CA THR A 93 6.05 21.39 -2.28
C THR A 93 5.57 22.72 -1.70
N ALA A 94 6.34 23.78 -1.92
CA ALA A 94 5.94 25.11 -1.45
C ALA A 94 4.66 25.64 -2.12
N ASP A 95 4.40 25.21 -3.35
CA ASP A 95 3.23 25.62 -4.13
C ASP A 95 1.99 24.75 -3.86
N GLY A 96 2.15 23.70 -3.03
CA GLY A 96 1.07 22.83 -2.60
C GLY A 96 0.92 21.54 -3.40
N GLU A 97 1.77 21.28 -4.39
CA GLU A 97 1.78 19.99 -5.09
C GLU A 97 2.22 18.86 -4.14
N VAL A 98 1.63 17.68 -4.28
CA VAL A 98 1.94 16.52 -3.46
C VAL A 98 2.63 15.46 -4.29
N TRP A 99 3.74 14.95 -3.78
CA TRP A 99 4.65 14.02 -4.45
C TRP A 99 4.99 12.84 -3.56
N SER A 100 5.16 11.67 -4.17
CA SER A 100 5.75 10.48 -3.55
C SER A 100 7.24 10.51 -3.81
N VAL A 101 8.06 10.48 -2.75
CA VAL A 101 9.53 10.65 -2.81
C VAL A 101 10.23 9.46 -2.16
N PHE A 102 11.13 8.81 -2.88
CA PHE A 102 11.80 7.60 -2.43
C PHE A 102 13.11 7.90 -1.73
N CYS A 103 13.15 7.86 -0.40
CA CYS A 103 14.38 8.16 0.35
C CYS A 103 15.23 6.92 0.65
N GLU A 104 14.62 5.77 0.90
CA GLU A 104 15.33 4.58 1.42
C GLU A 104 15.83 3.62 0.34
N PHE A 105 15.23 3.67 -0.84
CA PHE A 105 15.59 2.83 -1.98
C PHE A 105 15.39 3.60 -3.29
N PRO A 106 15.99 3.15 -4.41
CA PRO A 106 15.88 3.85 -5.68
C PRO A 106 14.44 3.90 -6.19
N GLY A 107 14.01 5.06 -6.65
CA GLY A 107 12.72 5.24 -7.31
C GLY A 107 12.56 6.68 -7.80
N GLU A 108 11.85 6.85 -8.91
CA GLU A 108 11.55 8.18 -9.43
C GLU A 108 10.40 8.80 -8.65
N PRO A 109 10.48 10.08 -8.25
CA PRO A 109 9.35 10.76 -7.62
C PRO A 109 8.12 10.73 -8.51
N ARG A 110 6.95 10.53 -7.91
CA ARG A 110 5.67 10.48 -8.63
C ARG A 110 4.77 11.60 -8.17
N LEU A 111 4.15 12.32 -9.11
CA LEU A 111 3.08 13.25 -8.77
C LEU A 111 1.95 12.45 -8.14
N VAL A 112 1.57 12.83 -6.93
CA VAL A 112 0.40 12.28 -6.23
C VAL A 112 -0.79 13.16 -6.57
N ASN A 113 -0.68 14.47 -6.37
CA ASN A 113 -1.71 15.43 -6.76
C ASN A 113 -1.12 16.81 -7.05
N SER A 114 -1.76 17.54 -7.95
CA SER A 114 -1.44 18.94 -8.29
C SER A 114 -1.71 19.93 -7.15
N SER A 115 -2.43 19.51 -6.10
CA SER A 115 -2.64 20.32 -4.89
C SER A 115 -2.91 19.46 -3.65
N ALA A 116 -2.61 20.01 -2.47
CA ALA A 116 -2.84 19.35 -1.20
C ALA A 116 -4.34 19.19 -0.87
N ASP A 117 -5.20 20.11 -1.36
CA ASP A 117 -6.65 19.95 -1.30
C ASP A 117 -7.14 18.75 -2.13
N ALA A 118 -6.68 18.63 -3.38
CA ALA A 118 -7.01 17.49 -4.24
C ALA A 118 -6.52 16.17 -3.65
N TRP A 119 -5.34 16.19 -3.01
CA TRP A 119 -4.81 15.04 -2.28
C TRP A 119 -5.71 14.59 -1.13
N VAL A 120 -6.13 15.50 -0.24
CA VAL A 120 -7.02 15.12 0.88
C VAL A 120 -8.37 14.61 0.38
N ARG A 121 -8.95 15.23 -0.66
CA ARG A 121 -10.20 14.74 -1.29
C ARG A 121 -10.03 13.35 -1.90
N SER A 122 -8.91 13.10 -2.57
CA SER A 122 -8.57 11.81 -3.16
C SER A 122 -8.37 10.72 -2.11
N LEU A 123 -7.72 11.03 -0.98
CA LEU A 123 -7.57 10.12 0.14
C LEU A 123 -8.92 9.68 0.74
N TRP A 124 -9.88 10.60 0.91
CA TRP A 124 -11.22 10.23 1.36
C TRP A 124 -11.99 9.38 0.35
N ALA A 125 -11.81 9.63 -0.95
CA ALA A 125 -12.39 8.79 -1.98
C ALA A 125 -11.81 7.36 -1.94
N LEU A 126 -10.48 7.24 -1.76
CA LEU A 126 -9.79 5.97 -1.60
C LEU A 126 -10.20 5.24 -0.31
N ASP A 127 -10.33 5.95 0.82
CA ASP A 127 -10.75 5.37 2.09
C ASP A 127 -12.14 4.74 2.00
N GLU A 128 -13.09 5.47 1.41
CA GLU A 128 -14.43 4.98 1.16
C GLU A 128 -14.42 3.74 0.25
N ALA A 129 -13.63 3.75 -0.83
CA ALA A 129 -13.49 2.60 -1.71
C ALA A 129 -12.86 1.39 -0.98
N CYS A 130 -11.80 1.59 -0.19
CA CYS A 130 -11.17 0.53 0.59
C CYS A 130 -12.16 -0.10 1.56
N ARG A 131 -12.96 0.69 2.30
CA ARG A 131 -13.96 0.15 3.23
C ARG A 131 -15.01 -0.72 2.53
N ARG A 132 -15.44 -0.34 1.32
CA ARG A 132 -16.39 -1.13 0.52
C ARG A 132 -15.77 -2.40 -0.04
N LEU A 133 -14.52 -2.33 -0.49
CA LEU A 133 -13.79 -3.47 -1.04
C LEU A 133 -13.37 -4.48 0.02
N THR A 134 -13.08 -4.02 1.24
CA THR A 134 -12.64 -4.86 2.38
C THR A 134 -13.81 -5.51 3.12
N ALA A 135 -15.07 -5.25 2.76
CA ALA A 135 -16.26 -5.80 3.44
C ALA A 135 -16.42 -7.34 3.36
N ASP A 136 -15.40 -8.07 2.89
CA ASP A 136 -15.31 -9.53 2.97
C ASP A 136 -15.13 -9.98 4.44
N PRO A 137 -16.04 -10.81 5.01
CA PRO A 137 -16.01 -11.26 6.40
C PRO A 137 -14.87 -12.24 6.73
N SER A 138 -13.99 -12.55 5.77
CA SER A 138 -12.95 -13.57 5.91
C SER A 138 -11.68 -12.98 6.53
N GLY A 139 -11.36 -13.40 7.75
CA GLY A 139 -10.04 -13.19 8.35
C GLY A 139 -8.90 -13.81 7.51
N PRO A 140 -7.63 -13.71 7.96
CA PRO A 140 -6.46 -14.13 7.17
C PRO A 140 -6.42 -15.62 6.77
N VAL A 141 -7.37 -16.45 7.22
CA VAL A 141 -7.42 -17.90 7.00
C VAL A 141 -8.86 -18.36 6.69
N ALA A 142 -9.33 -18.19 5.46
CA ALA A 142 -10.34 -19.06 4.82
C ALA A 142 -10.54 -18.69 3.34
N PRO A 143 -10.36 -19.62 2.39
CA PRO A 143 -10.94 -19.51 1.07
C PRO A 143 -12.32 -20.17 1.12
N GLY A 144 -13.36 -19.36 1.24
CA GLY A 144 -14.71 -19.76 0.84
C GLY A 144 -15.15 -18.85 -0.30
N PRO A 145 -15.96 -19.32 -1.27
CA PRO A 145 -16.71 -18.42 -2.12
C PRO A 145 -17.70 -17.67 -1.23
N GLY A 146 -17.25 -16.57 -0.65
CA GLY A 146 -18.01 -15.74 0.28
C GLY A 146 -19.16 -15.10 -0.49
N ALA A 147 -20.37 -15.45 -0.08
CA ALA A 147 -21.59 -14.85 -0.55
C ALA A 147 -21.48 -13.32 -0.46
N THR A 148 -21.55 -12.65 -1.60
CA THR A 148 -21.80 -11.22 -1.65
C THR A 148 -23.16 -10.96 -1.00
N GLU A 149 -23.23 -10.01 -0.07
CA GLU A 149 -24.52 -9.56 0.44
C GLU A 149 -25.39 -9.09 -0.74
N PRO A 150 -26.68 -9.45 -0.79
CA PRO A 150 -27.57 -9.02 -1.87
C PRO A 150 -27.62 -7.48 -1.95
N GLY A 151 -27.09 -6.92 -3.04
CA GLY A 151 -27.06 -5.47 -3.28
C GLY A 151 -25.73 -4.77 -2.95
N ALA A 152 -24.71 -5.48 -2.47
CA ALA A 152 -23.35 -4.94 -2.43
C ALA A 152 -22.86 -4.68 -3.87
N PRO A 153 -22.22 -3.52 -4.14
CA PRO A 153 -21.68 -3.25 -5.47
C PRO A 153 -20.60 -4.27 -5.84
N GLU A 154 -20.57 -4.68 -7.11
CA GLU A 154 -19.53 -5.55 -7.65
C GLU A 154 -18.15 -4.90 -7.41
N PRO A 155 -17.19 -5.60 -6.77
CA PRO A 155 -15.87 -5.04 -6.43
C PRO A 155 -15.16 -4.35 -7.60
N ALA A 156 -15.25 -4.91 -8.81
CA ALA A 156 -14.69 -4.30 -10.02
C ALA A 156 -15.33 -2.93 -10.33
N GLY A 157 -16.66 -2.81 -10.15
CA GLY A 157 -17.38 -1.56 -10.34
C GLY A 157 -16.99 -0.48 -9.33
N GLU A 158 -16.62 -0.87 -8.10
CA GLU A 158 -16.10 0.09 -7.11
C GLU A 158 -14.70 0.61 -7.48
N VAL A 159 -13.82 -0.23 -8.02
CA VAL A 159 -12.49 0.20 -8.53
C VAL A 159 -12.66 1.15 -9.73
N GLU A 160 -13.55 0.83 -10.68
CA GLU A 160 -13.85 1.72 -11.81
C GLU A 160 -14.43 3.06 -11.35
N ARG A 161 -15.32 3.04 -10.37
CA ARG A 161 -15.89 4.25 -9.76
C ARG A 161 -14.79 5.09 -9.12
N LEU A 162 -13.91 4.48 -8.32
CA LEU A 162 -12.79 5.17 -7.67
C LEU A 162 -11.91 5.86 -8.73
N GLY A 163 -11.47 5.14 -9.76
CA GLY A 163 -10.63 5.72 -10.80
C GLY A 163 -11.28 6.90 -11.54
N ARG A 164 -12.61 6.90 -11.70
CA ARG A 164 -13.34 8.05 -12.26
C ARG A 164 -13.33 9.25 -11.32
N VAL A 165 -13.67 9.03 -10.04
CA VAL A 165 -13.71 10.09 -9.03
C VAL A 165 -12.34 10.75 -8.86
N LEU A 166 -11.26 9.96 -8.83
CA LEU A 166 -9.90 10.48 -8.69
C LEU A 166 -9.50 11.35 -9.90
N ARG A 167 -9.82 10.93 -11.14
CA ARG A 167 -9.59 11.76 -12.34
C ARG A 167 -10.41 13.04 -12.35
N GLU A 168 -11.63 13.02 -11.82
CA GLU A 168 -12.47 14.21 -11.68
C GLU A 168 -11.92 15.18 -10.63
N ILE A 169 -11.29 14.66 -9.57
CA ILE A 169 -10.64 15.48 -8.53
C ILE A 169 -9.40 16.17 -9.09
N ASP A 170 -8.58 15.44 -9.84
CA ASP A 170 -7.27 15.88 -10.32
C ASP A 170 -6.86 15.12 -11.59
N PRO A 171 -7.13 15.66 -12.79
CA PRO A 171 -6.78 15.01 -14.05
C PRO A 171 -5.26 14.94 -14.28
N ASP A 172 -4.50 15.93 -13.78
CA ASP A 172 -3.05 16.04 -14.00
C ASP A 172 -2.31 14.86 -13.34
N ALA A 173 -2.83 14.37 -12.20
CA ALA A 173 -2.30 13.20 -11.51
C ALA A 173 -2.50 11.86 -12.27
N PHE A 174 -3.19 11.87 -13.42
CA PHE A 174 -3.43 10.73 -14.29
C PHE A 174 -2.79 10.88 -15.69
N GLU A 175 -1.98 11.91 -15.92
CA GLU A 175 -1.29 12.08 -17.21
C GLU A 175 -0.27 10.98 -17.50
N ASP A 176 0.40 10.48 -16.45
CA ASP A 176 1.34 9.35 -16.52
C ASP A 176 0.65 8.06 -16.08
N GLU A 177 0.67 7.01 -16.91
CA GLU A 177 0.11 5.69 -16.55
C GLU A 177 0.86 5.00 -15.41
N GLU A 178 2.14 5.35 -15.20
CA GLU A 178 2.93 4.90 -14.05
C GLU A 178 2.88 5.93 -12.90
N GLY A 179 1.98 6.92 -12.97
CA GLY A 179 1.72 7.88 -11.90
C GLY A 179 1.14 7.22 -10.64
N TRP A 180 1.14 7.93 -9.52
CA TRP A 180 0.81 7.33 -8.21
C TRP A 180 -0.64 6.80 -8.15
N TRP A 181 -1.64 7.60 -8.54
CA TRP A 181 -3.04 7.15 -8.54
C TRP A 181 -3.39 6.09 -9.58
N PRO A 182 -2.92 6.18 -10.84
CA PRO A 182 -3.01 5.09 -11.81
C PRO A 182 -2.54 3.74 -11.24
N LEU A 183 -1.38 3.71 -10.57
CA LEU A 183 -0.86 2.50 -9.95
C LEU A 183 -1.69 2.00 -8.77
N VAL A 184 -2.24 2.89 -7.93
CA VAL A 184 -3.16 2.51 -6.83
C VAL A 184 -4.44 1.87 -7.38
N VAL A 185 -5.03 2.46 -8.43
CA VAL A 185 -6.25 1.93 -9.06
C VAL A 185 -5.98 0.59 -9.73
N GLU A 186 -4.84 0.47 -10.42
CA GLU A 186 -4.39 -0.77 -11.03
C GLU A 186 -4.20 -1.89 -10.00
N ASP A 187 -3.50 -1.59 -8.90
CA ASP A 187 -3.28 -2.54 -7.81
C ASP A 187 -4.61 -3.06 -7.24
N LEU A 188 -5.53 -2.16 -6.87
CA LEU A 188 -6.86 -2.55 -6.38
C LEU A 188 -7.62 -3.41 -7.41
N GLY A 189 -7.52 -3.09 -8.70
CA GLY A 189 -8.11 -3.87 -9.78
C GLY A 189 -7.53 -5.28 -9.86
N HIS A 190 -6.21 -5.41 -9.80
CA HIS A 190 -5.53 -6.70 -9.82
C HIS A 190 -5.86 -7.56 -8.60
N LEU A 191 -5.83 -6.99 -7.40
CA LEU A 191 -6.20 -7.71 -6.18
C LEU A 191 -7.65 -8.19 -6.21
N THR A 192 -8.54 -7.38 -6.80
CA THR A 192 -9.95 -7.73 -6.96
C THR A 192 -10.14 -8.88 -7.96
N ALA A 193 -9.37 -8.87 -9.05
CA ALA A 193 -9.51 -9.84 -10.13
C ALA A 193 -9.04 -11.24 -9.72
N VAL A 194 -7.90 -11.36 -9.02
CA VAL A 194 -7.25 -12.66 -8.80
C VAL A 194 -6.98 -13.03 -7.34
N ARG A 195 -7.06 -12.10 -6.39
CA ARG A 195 -6.82 -12.32 -4.95
C ARG A 195 -5.60 -13.22 -4.67
N PRO A 196 -4.38 -12.77 -5.06
CA PRO A 196 -3.20 -13.61 -5.03
C PRO A 196 -2.88 -14.10 -3.61
N ALA A 197 -2.42 -15.33 -3.51
CA ALA A 197 -2.01 -15.98 -2.28
C ALA A 197 -0.50 -15.86 -2.04
N GLY A 198 -0.10 -16.12 -0.79
CA GLY A 198 1.28 -16.30 -0.40
C GLY A 198 1.44 -17.30 0.75
N ALA A 199 2.67 -17.72 0.98
CA ALA A 199 3.05 -18.62 2.05
C ALA A 199 4.41 -18.25 2.63
N PHE A 200 4.51 -18.21 3.96
CA PHE A 200 5.77 -17.98 4.67
C PHE A 200 6.13 -19.23 5.46
N ALA A 201 7.34 -19.76 5.26
CA ALA A 201 7.92 -20.80 6.12
C ALA A 201 8.79 -20.14 7.18
N TYR A 202 8.65 -20.56 8.43
CA TYR A 202 9.38 -20.01 9.56
C TYR A 202 9.70 -21.06 10.61
N THR A 203 10.66 -20.76 11.47
CA THR A 203 10.96 -21.56 12.67
C THR A 203 10.12 -21.04 13.85
N ASP A 204 9.32 -21.90 14.47
CA ASP A 204 8.48 -21.54 15.64
C ASP A 204 9.30 -21.37 16.94
N ALA A 205 8.62 -21.08 18.05
CA ALA A 205 9.25 -20.89 19.36
C ALA A 205 9.91 -22.17 19.91
N GLU A 206 9.47 -23.34 19.47
CA GLU A 206 10.02 -24.65 19.82
C GLU A 206 11.15 -25.11 18.88
N GLY A 207 11.51 -24.30 17.88
CA GLY A 207 12.55 -24.63 16.91
C GLY A 207 12.07 -25.53 15.77
N ARG A 208 10.76 -25.71 15.59
CA ARG A 208 10.18 -26.55 14.53
C ARG A 208 9.85 -25.71 13.31
N GLU A 209 9.85 -26.34 12.14
CA GLU A 209 9.38 -25.70 10.92
C GLU A 209 7.85 -25.62 10.91
N ALA A 210 7.36 -24.43 10.59
CA ALA A 210 5.95 -24.12 10.42
C ALA A 210 5.74 -23.31 9.14
N ARG A 211 4.52 -23.34 8.62
CA ARG A 211 4.12 -22.56 7.45
C ARG A 211 2.78 -21.90 7.71
N ILE A 212 2.64 -20.66 7.26
CA ILE A 212 1.37 -19.93 7.25
C ILE A 212 1.09 -19.48 5.82
N THR A 213 -0.18 -19.49 5.45
CA THR A 213 -0.66 -18.99 4.16
C THR A 213 -1.64 -17.87 4.37
N GLY A 214 -1.80 -17.03 3.36
CA GLY A 214 -2.74 -15.93 3.36
C GLY A 214 -2.99 -15.44 1.95
N TYR A 215 -4.02 -14.60 1.81
CA TYR A 215 -4.44 -14.04 0.53
C TYR A 215 -4.47 -12.51 0.61
N ALA A 216 -4.35 -11.87 -0.54
CA ALA A 216 -4.62 -10.46 -0.67
C ALA A 216 -6.10 -10.16 -0.35
N VAL A 217 -6.34 -8.99 0.22
CA VAL A 217 -7.68 -8.43 0.36
C VAL A 217 -7.65 -7.01 -0.20
N PRO A 218 -8.42 -6.71 -1.28
CA PRO A 218 -8.46 -5.37 -1.86
C PRO A 218 -8.78 -4.30 -0.80
N GLY A 219 -7.97 -3.25 -0.74
CA GLY A 219 -8.06 -2.19 0.27
C GLY A 219 -7.45 -2.53 1.65
N ALA A 220 -7.17 -3.81 1.94
CA ALA A 220 -6.57 -4.25 3.21
C ALA A 220 -5.18 -4.90 3.07
N GLY A 221 -4.63 -4.96 1.86
CA GLY A 221 -3.22 -5.22 1.59
C GLY A 221 -2.92 -6.56 0.92
N HIS A 222 -1.65 -6.67 0.50
CA HIS A 222 -1.06 -7.83 -0.18
C HIS A 222 -0.80 -9.00 0.77
N PRO A 223 -0.73 -10.25 0.26
CA PRO A 223 -0.59 -11.44 1.11
C PRO A 223 0.66 -11.38 1.98
N GLU A 224 1.77 -10.82 1.50
CA GLU A 224 3.04 -10.77 2.22
C GLU A 224 2.95 -9.89 3.47
N ARG A 225 2.37 -8.69 3.32
CA ARG A 225 2.14 -7.75 4.44
C ARG A 225 1.14 -8.34 5.45
N ARG A 226 0.10 -9.02 4.98
CA ARG A 226 -0.95 -9.63 5.81
C ARG A 226 -0.43 -10.84 6.59
N ILE A 227 0.29 -11.74 5.92
CA ILE A 227 0.93 -12.91 6.54
C ILE A 227 1.93 -12.44 7.59
N TRP A 228 2.77 -11.45 7.27
CA TRP A 228 3.71 -10.92 8.24
C TRP A 228 3.03 -10.27 9.45
N ALA A 229 1.94 -9.52 9.25
CA ALA A 229 1.20 -8.95 10.37
C ALA A 229 0.72 -10.03 11.36
N GLU A 230 0.30 -11.19 10.86
CA GLU A 230 -0.08 -12.32 11.71
C GLU A 230 1.13 -12.99 12.36
N LEU A 231 2.21 -13.23 11.62
CA LEU A 231 3.46 -13.78 12.19
C LEU A 231 4.03 -12.90 13.31
N ALA A 232 4.05 -11.59 13.10
CA ALA A 232 4.49 -10.63 14.10
C ALA A 232 3.59 -10.67 15.35
N ARG A 233 2.27 -10.85 15.19
CA ARG A 233 1.32 -11.03 16.30
C ARG A 233 1.57 -12.33 17.07
N LEU A 234 2.05 -13.37 16.38
CA LEU A 234 2.48 -14.63 16.98
C LEU A 234 3.89 -14.56 17.61
N GLY A 235 4.56 -13.40 17.56
CA GLY A 235 5.88 -13.20 18.14
C GLY A 235 7.03 -13.74 17.29
N VAL A 236 6.78 -14.07 16.02
CA VAL A 236 7.82 -14.51 15.09
C VAL A 236 8.68 -13.31 14.71
N ARG A 237 10.00 -13.46 14.85
CA ARG A 237 10.97 -12.43 14.42
C ARG A 237 11.34 -12.61 12.96
N PRO A 238 11.80 -11.55 12.26
CA PRO A 238 12.14 -11.66 10.84
C PRO A 238 13.20 -12.72 10.54
N GLU A 239 14.18 -12.91 11.43
CA GLU A 239 15.25 -13.90 11.23
C GLU A 239 14.77 -15.35 11.34
N GLN A 240 13.54 -15.58 11.81
CA GLN A 240 12.92 -16.89 11.86
C GLN A 240 12.26 -17.28 10.53
N VAL A 241 12.01 -16.32 9.64
CA VAL A 241 11.44 -16.58 8.31
C VAL A 241 12.53 -17.14 7.41
N ARG A 242 12.26 -18.27 6.75
CA ARG A 242 13.22 -18.99 5.90
C ARG A 242 12.84 -18.97 4.43
N GLU A 243 11.56 -19.00 4.12
CA GLU A 243 11.05 -18.99 2.75
C GLU A 243 9.83 -18.09 2.67
N VAL A 244 9.75 -17.33 1.57
CA VAL A 244 8.58 -16.56 1.18
C VAL A 244 8.20 -16.98 -0.24
N TYR A 245 6.97 -17.44 -0.39
CA TYR A 245 6.36 -17.75 -1.67
C TYR A 245 5.15 -16.85 -1.90
N THR A 246 4.98 -16.35 -3.12
CA THR A 246 3.81 -15.59 -3.56
C THR A 246 3.35 -16.06 -4.93
N GLU A 247 2.06 -15.98 -5.23
CA GLU A 247 1.59 -16.38 -6.57
C GLU A 247 2.07 -15.40 -7.66
N LEU A 248 1.93 -14.10 -7.41
CA LEU A 248 2.53 -13.04 -8.22
C LEU A 248 3.90 -12.67 -7.64
N ALA A 249 4.84 -12.23 -8.48
CA ALA A 249 6.07 -11.62 -7.98
C ALA A 249 5.75 -10.47 -7.00
N PRO A 250 6.53 -10.27 -5.93
CA PRO A 250 6.25 -9.20 -4.99
C PRO A 250 6.22 -7.83 -5.69
N CYS A 251 5.21 -7.04 -5.39
CA CYS A 251 4.99 -5.76 -6.05
C CYS A 251 6.07 -4.72 -5.72
N THR A 252 6.18 -3.71 -6.59
CA THR A 252 6.92 -2.46 -6.36
C THR A 252 5.98 -1.24 -6.40
N LEU A 253 4.69 -1.47 -6.15
CA LEU A 253 3.61 -0.49 -6.29
C LEU A 253 3.34 0.29 -4.99
N PRO A 254 2.76 1.50 -5.08
CA PRO A 254 2.30 2.28 -3.93
C PRO A 254 1.48 1.46 -2.94
N GLY A 255 1.69 1.71 -1.64
CA GLY A 255 0.99 1.00 -0.57
C GLY A 255 1.55 -0.38 -0.22
N GLY A 256 2.38 -0.96 -1.09
CA GLY A 256 2.91 -2.31 -0.93
C GLY A 256 4.42 -2.33 -0.83
N TYR A 257 5.11 -1.96 -1.92
CA TYR A 257 6.56 -2.10 -2.10
C TYR A 257 7.08 -3.42 -1.52
N CYS A 258 6.36 -4.50 -1.82
CA CYS A 258 6.55 -5.79 -1.19
C CYS A 258 7.94 -6.33 -1.50
N LEU A 259 8.46 -6.13 -2.71
CA LEU A 259 9.80 -6.59 -3.07
C LEU A 259 10.88 -5.95 -2.18
N GLU A 260 10.92 -4.62 -2.14
CA GLU A 260 11.91 -3.86 -1.37
C GLU A 260 11.76 -4.14 0.13
N TRP A 261 10.52 -4.18 0.61
CA TRP A 261 10.23 -4.48 2.00
C TRP A 261 10.65 -5.89 2.41
N LEU A 262 10.39 -6.90 1.57
CA LEU A 262 10.80 -8.28 1.85
C LEU A 262 12.31 -8.41 1.86
N GLN A 263 13.01 -7.81 0.89
CA GLN A 263 14.47 -7.83 0.81
C GLN A 263 15.12 -7.16 2.02
N SER A 264 14.55 -6.05 2.49
CA SER A 264 15.03 -5.34 3.68
C SER A 264 14.71 -6.09 4.98
N SER A 265 13.51 -6.63 5.11
CA SER A 265 13.02 -7.22 6.36
C SER A 265 13.46 -8.67 6.57
N PHE A 266 13.56 -9.46 5.49
CA PHE A 266 13.88 -10.89 5.53
C PHE A 266 15.08 -11.22 4.63
N PRO A 267 16.26 -10.59 4.84
CA PRO A 267 17.39 -10.72 3.94
C PRO A 267 17.96 -12.15 3.85
N ALA A 268 17.60 -13.03 4.80
CA ALA A 268 18.01 -14.43 4.83
C ALA A 268 16.96 -15.41 4.27
N ALA A 269 15.75 -14.93 3.94
CA ALA A 269 14.69 -15.79 3.42
C ALA A 269 14.84 -16.01 1.91
N GLU A 270 14.57 -17.23 1.45
CA GLU A 270 14.46 -17.53 0.02
C GLU A 270 13.13 -16.99 -0.51
N LEU A 271 13.20 -16.13 -1.52
CA LEU A 271 12.03 -15.56 -2.17
C LEU A 271 11.74 -16.28 -3.49
N SER A 272 10.50 -16.73 -3.67
CA SER A 272 10.02 -17.39 -4.89
C SER A 272 8.61 -16.95 -5.28
N TYR A 273 8.28 -17.04 -6.57
CA TYR A 273 6.95 -16.74 -7.07
C TYR A 273 6.60 -17.57 -8.31
N SER A 274 5.29 -17.68 -8.62
CA SER A 274 4.80 -18.45 -9.77
C SER A 274 4.67 -17.63 -11.05
N PHE A 275 4.17 -16.40 -10.95
CA PHE A 275 3.87 -15.55 -12.10
C PHE A 275 4.57 -14.19 -11.97
N PRO A 276 5.02 -13.59 -13.08
CA PRO A 276 5.71 -12.30 -13.06
C PRO A 276 4.77 -11.17 -12.65
N TYR A 277 5.28 -10.14 -11.97
CA TYR A 277 4.51 -8.94 -11.60
C TYR A 277 5.50 -7.78 -11.41
N GLY A 278 6.14 -7.44 -12.51
CA GLY A 278 7.33 -6.58 -12.56
C GLY A 278 7.04 -5.08 -12.65
N PRO A 279 8.08 -4.28 -12.93
CA PRO A 279 8.03 -2.84 -12.82
C PRO A 279 7.24 -2.16 -13.95
N ASP A 280 6.98 -2.85 -15.07
CA ASP A 280 6.17 -2.34 -16.16
C ASP A 280 4.75 -2.94 -16.16
N ARG A 281 3.80 -2.12 -16.63
CA ARG A 281 2.39 -2.48 -16.75
C ARG A 281 2.12 -3.76 -17.51
N ALA A 282 2.80 -3.97 -18.64
CA ALA A 282 2.54 -5.12 -19.51
C ALA A 282 2.91 -6.44 -18.83
N GLU A 283 3.98 -6.42 -18.02
CA GLU A 283 4.38 -7.54 -17.18
C GLU A 283 3.37 -7.82 -16.06
N ARG A 284 2.89 -6.79 -15.35
CA ARG A 284 1.86 -6.94 -14.32
C ARG A 284 0.56 -7.54 -14.87
N GLU A 285 0.08 -7.01 -16.00
CA GLU A 285 -1.09 -7.56 -16.67
C GLU A 285 -0.89 -9.01 -17.11
N ARG A 286 0.31 -9.36 -17.59
CA ARG A 286 0.64 -10.74 -17.99
C ARG A 286 0.53 -11.68 -16.78
N GLY A 287 1.14 -11.33 -15.65
CA GLY A 287 1.05 -12.10 -14.42
C GLY A 287 -0.38 -12.33 -13.94
N VAL A 288 -1.18 -11.26 -13.92
CA VAL A 288 -2.58 -11.33 -13.49
C VAL A 288 -3.40 -12.22 -14.42
N ARG A 289 -3.20 -12.12 -15.75
CA ARG A 289 -3.87 -13.00 -16.73
C ARG A 289 -3.47 -14.47 -16.54
N GLU A 290 -2.20 -14.75 -16.32
CA GLU A 290 -1.70 -16.12 -16.10
C GLU A 290 -2.23 -16.72 -14.79
N LEU A 291 -2.24 -15.95 -13.70
CA LEU A 291 -2.83 -16.37 -12.43
C LEU A 291 -4.34 -16.61 -12.54
N ALA A 292 -5.07 -15.72 -13.23
CA ALA A 292 -6.50 -15.92 -13.49
C ALA A 292 -6.77 -17.23 -14.25
N ALA A 293 -5.96 -17.55 -15.27
CA ALA A 293 -6.07 -18.79 -16.02
C ALA A 293 -5.77 -20.04 -15.17
N ALA A 294 -4.78 -19.96 -14.28
CA ALA A 294 -4.45 -21.03 -13.33
C ALA A 294 -5.60 -21.27 -12.34
N ASN A 295 -6.18 -20.20 -11.77
CA ASN A 295 -7.31 -20.27 -10.85
C ASN A 295 -8.56 -20.90 -11.50
N ALA A 296 -8.85 -20.56 -12.76
CA ALA A 296 -9.94 -21.16 -13.53
C ALA A 296 -9.71 -22.66 -13.79
N SER A 297 -8.46 -23.06 -14.02
CA SER A 297 -8.09 -24.47 -14.25
C SER A 297 -8.20 -25.33 -12.98
N MET A 298 -7.93 -24.75 -11.80
CA MET A 298 -8.04 -25.44 -10.51
C MET A 298 -9.49 -25.59 -10.01
N THR A 299 -10.40 -24.74 -10.48
CA THR A 299 -11.82 -24.74 -10.08
C THR A 299 -12.69 -25.63 -10.96
N ALA A 300 -12.21 -26.07 -12.12
CA ALA A 300 -12.86 -27.09 -12.92
C ALA A 300 -12.56 -28.49 -12.33
N PRO A 301 -13.55 -29.20 -11.73
CA PRO A 301 -13.32 -30.57 -11.29
C PRO A 301 -13.09 -31.45 -12.52
N GLY A 302 -12.20 -32.43 -12.39
CA GLY A 302 -11.84 -33.38 -13.45
C GLY A 302 -13.07 -33.93 -14.19
N GLN A 303 -13.30 -33.42 -15.40
CA GLN A 303 -14.02 -34.14 -16.43
C GLN A 303 -13.05 -35.12 -17.09
N ASP A 304 -12.60 -36.11 -16.33
CA ASP A 304 -12.00 -37.32 -16.87
C ASP A 304 -12.13 -38.42 -15.82
N GLY A 305 -13.13 -39.30 -16.00
CA GLY A 305 -13.21 -40.53 -15.22
C GLY A 305 -14.60 -41.11 -14.94
N ARG A 306 -15.36 -41.43 -15.99
CA ARG A 306 -16.22 -42.62 -16.22
C ARG A 306 -17.58 -42.32 -16.83
#